data_AF-A0A412VYW4-F1
#
_entry.id   AF-A0A412VYW4-F1
#
_cell.length_a   1.000
_cell.length_b   1.000
_cell.length_c   1.000
_cell.angle_alpha   90.00
_cell.angle_beta   90.00
_cell.angle_gamma   90.00
#
_symmetry.space_group_name_H-M   'P 1'
#
loop_
_entity.id
_entity.type
_entity.pdbx_description
1 polymer ?
#
loop_
_entity_poly.entity_id
_entity_poly.type
_entity_poly.pdbx_seq_one_letter_code
_entity_poly.pdbx_strand_id
1 'polypeptide(L)'
;MATKSSIHIKPCNIASSEAHNRRTAEYMRNIGESRIYVVPELSTDNEQWINPDFGTPELRTHYDNIKQMVKEKTGRAMQEKERERKGKNGKIIKVAGCSPIREGVLLIRPDTTLADVRKFGEECQRRWGITPLQVFLHKDEGHWLNGQPEAEDKESFQVGNRWFKPNYHAHVV
;
A
#
# COMPACT_ATOMS: atom_id res chain seq x y z
N MET A 1 3.63 -25.52 -12.74
CA MET A 1 3.28 -24.20 -13.33
C MET A 1 3.47 -23.15 -12.26
N ALA A 2 4.08 -21.99 -12.58
CA ALA A 2 4.15 -20.90 -11.60
C ALA A 2 2.74 -20.35 -11.35
N THR A 3 2.31 -20.31 -10.08
CA THR A 3 1.06 -19.67 -9.69
C THR A 3 1.11 -18.21 -10.12
N LYS A 4 0.18 -17.80 -10.99
CA LYS A 4 0.08 -16.42 -11.42
C LYS A 4 -0.56 -15.62 -10.29
N SER A 5 0.16 -14.63 -9.79
CA SER A 5 -0.40 -13.59 -8.92
C SER A 5 -0.68 -12.32 -9.74
N SER A 6 -1.62 -11.50 -9.27
CA SER A 6 -1.93 -10.19 -9.86
C SER A 6 -1.84 -9.12 -8.78
N ILE A 7 -1.58 -7.88 -9.22
CA ILE A 7 -1.61 -6.71 -8.35
C ILE A 7 -2.89 -5.92 -8.63
N HIS A 8 -3.63 -5.59 -7.58
CA HIS A 8 -4.76 -4.67 -7.65
C HIS A 8 -4.33 -3.30 -7.13
N ILE A 9 -4.24 -2.31 -8.04
CA ILE A 9 -3.87 -0.93 -7.72
C ILE A 9 -5.15 -0.12 -7.50
N LYS A 10 -5.36 0.33 -6.26
CA LYS A 10 -6.56 1.06 -5.83
C LYS A 10 -6.21 2.48 -5.36
N PRO A 11 -7.16 3.42 -5.24
CA PRO A 11 -6.91 4.69 -4.57
C PRO A 11 -6.28 4.49 -3.19
N CYS A 12 -5.19 5.21 -2.90
CA CYS A 12 -4.52 5.13 -1.60
C CYS A 12 -5.34 5.88 -0.55
N ASN A 13 -5.59 5.23 0.59
CA ASN A 13 -6.12 5.92 1.76
C ASN A 13 -4.97 6.60 2.52
N ILE A 14 -4.60 7.80 2.09
CA ILE A 14 -3.46 8.54 2.64
C ILE A 14 -3.59 8.84 4.14
N ALA A 15 -4.81 8.78 4.71
CA ALA A 15 -5.04 9.01 6.13
C ALA A 15 -4.60 7.83 7.02
N SER A 16 -4.49 6.62 6.45
CA SER A 16 -4.16 5.41 7.22
C SER A 16 -2.97 4.64 6.65
N SER A 17 -2.76 4.66 5.33
CA SER A 17 -1.72 3.87 4.65
C SER A 17 -0.33 4.19 5.20
N GLU A 18 0.00 5.47 5.40
CA GLU A 18 1.32 5.84 5.92
C GLU A 18 1.53 5.38 7.38
N ALA A 19 0.54 5.58 8.24
CA ALA A 19 0.60 5.15 9.64
C ALA A 19 0.73 3.61 9.75
N HIS A 20 -0.02 2.90 8.93
CA HIS A 20 0.07 1.45 8.75
C HIS A 20 1.48 1.04 8.32
N ASN A 21 1.95 1.59 7.20
CA ASN A 21 3.20 1.17 6.55
C ASN A 21 4.43 1.47 7.42
N ARG A 22 4.41 2.57 8.16
CA ARG A 22 5.49 2.96 9.08
C ARG A 22 5.39 2.31 10.46
N ARG A 23 4.35 1.53 10.74
CA ARG A 23 4.07 0.97 12.07
C ARG A 23 4.14 2.04 13.16
N THR A 24 3.50 3.19 12.95
CA THR A 24 3.63 4.30 13.91
C THR A 24 3.16 3.87 15.29
N ALA A 25 3.76 4.41 16.35
CA ALA A 25 3.41 4.02 17.71
C ALA A 25 1.91 4.22 18.02
N GLU A 26 1.30 5.27 17.47
CA GLU A 26 -0.15 5.48 17.55
C GLU A 26 -0.93 4.40 16.81
N TYR A 27 -0.52 4.05 15.59
CA TYR A 27 -1.14 2.96 14.83
C TYR A 27 -1.07 1.63 15.60
N MET A 28 0.12 1.29 16.11
CA MET A 28 0.35 0.06 16.88
C MET A 28 -0.47 0.00 18.18
N ARG A 29 -0.70 1.14 18.84
CA ARG A 29 -1.61 1.20 20.01
C ARG A 29 -3.09 1.06 19.63
N ASN A 30 -3.47 1.57 18.46
CA ASN A 30 -4.87 1.64 18.02
C ASN A 30 -5.34 0.39 17.26
N ILE A 31 -4.44 -0.41 16.71
CA ILE A 31 -4.76 -1.78 16.29
C ILE A 31 -5.02 -2.61 17.54
N GLY A 32 -6.23 -2.48 18.11
CA GLY A 32 -6.58 -3.15 19.35
C GLY A 32 -6.32 -4.67 19.29
N GLU A 33 -6.33 -5.33 20.44
CA GLU A 33 -6.07 -6.78 20.57
C GLU A 33 -6.95 -7.68 19.70
N SER A 34 -7.99 -7.18 19.03
CA SER A 34 -8.79 -7.92 18.04
C SER A 34 -8.19 -7.93 16.62
N ARG A 35 -7.07 -7.22 16.39
CA ARG A 35 -6.35 -7.11 15.11
C ARG A 35 -4.88 -7.54 15.23
N ILE A 36 -4.62 -8.65 15.94
CA ILE A 36 -3.29 -9.27 16.19
C ILE A 36 -2.67 -9.90 14.94
N TYR A 37 -2.93 -9.36 13.75
CA TYR A 37 -2.31 -9.88 12.53
C TYR A 37 -0.88 -9.40 12.35
N VAL A 38 -0.46 -8.37 13.10
CA VAL A 38 0.93 -7.88 13.17
C VAL A 38 1.63 -8.50 14.38
N VAL A 39 2.84 -9.01 14.20
CA VAL A 39 3.72 -9.54 15.24
C VAL A 39 4.89 -8.57 15.43
N PRO A 40 4.89 -7.71 16.46
CA PRO A 40 5.88 -6.63 16.62
C PRO A 40 7.34 -7.10 16.62
N GLU A 41 7.60 -8.30 17.13
CA GLU A 41 8.94 -8.91 17.17
C GLU A 41 9.51 -9.18 15.76
N LEU A 42 8.65 -9.31 14.76
CA LEU A 42 9.03 -9.55 13.37
C LEU A 42 9.18 -8.25 12.56
N SER A 43 8.73 -7.09 13.08
CA SER A 43 8.77 -5.82 12.34
C SER A 43 10.20 -5.35 12.05
N THR A 44 11.22 -5.92 12.69
CA THR A 44 12.64 -5.67 12.36
C THR A 44 13.04 -6.18 10.99
N ASP A 45 12.30 -7.16 10.45
CA ASP A 45 12.55 -7.74 9.12
C ASP A 45 11.80 -6.97 8.02
N ASN A 46 10.97 -5.99 8.38
CA ASN A 46 10.33 -5.11 7.40
C ASN A 46 11.38 -4.25 6.71
N GLU A 47 11.19 -4.03 5.40
CA GLU A 47 12.07 -3.20 4.59
C GLU A 47 11.28 -2.04 4.00
N GLN A 48 11.92 -0.89 3.81
CA GLN A 48 11.27 0.27 3.20
C GLN A 48 12.19 1.00 2.23
N TRP A 49 11.60 1.59 1.20
CA TRP A 49 12.25 2.53 0.31
C TRP A 49 11.34 3.73 0.09
N ILE A 50 11.90 4.93 0.24
CA ILE A 50 11.24 6.18 -0.09
C ILE A 50 11.91 6.74 -1.34
N ASN A 51 11.12 7.18 -2.31
CA ASN A 51 11.65 7.77 -3.51
C ASN A 51 12.24 9.17 -3.22
N PRO A 52 13.57 9.37 -3.35
CA PRO A 52 14.22 10.64 -3.02
C PRO A 52 13.82 11.78 -3.98
N ASP A 53 13.35 11.47 -5.18
CA ASP A 53 13.05 12.46 -6.22
C ASP A 53 11.81 13.32 -5.90
N PHE A 54 10.99 12.89 -4.93
CA PHE A 54 9.77 13.59 -4.54
C PHE A 54 9.91 14.47 -3.28
N GLY A 55 11.11 14.54 -2.69
CA GLY A 55 11.49 15.52 -1.66
C GLY A 55 10.89 15.36 -0.27
N THR A 56 9.78 14.63 -0.12
CA THR A 56 9.15 14.31 1.16
C THR A 56 8.65 12.87 1.14
N PRO A 57 8.64 12.15 2.27
CA PRO A 57 8.00 10.85 2.38
C PRO A 57 6.49 10.92 2.68
N GLU A 58 5.94 12.11 2.93
CA GLU A 58 4.58 12.30 3.43
C GLU A 58 3.55 12.29 2.30
N LEU A 59 2.66 11.30 2.31
CA LEU A 59 1.60 11.17 1.30
C LEU A 59 0.66 12.36 1.28
N ARG A 60 0.42 12.98 2.45
CA ARG A 60 -0.43 14.16 2.55
C ARG A 60 0.18 15.33 1.79
N THR A 61 1.47 15.55 1.97
CA THR A 61 2.21 16.62 1.31
C THR A 61 2.26 16.39 -0.21
N HIS A 62 2.46 15.16 -0.69
CA HIS A 62 2.31 14.86 -2.11
C HIS A 62 0.91 15.16 -2.65
N TYR A 63 -0.14 14.77 -1.92
CA TYR A 63 -1.52 15.01 -2.32
C TYR A 63 -1.83 16.51 -2.45
N ASP A 64 -1.41 17.30 -1.47
CA ASP A 64 -1.63 18.75 -1.45
C ASP A 64 -0.82 19.45 -2.55
N ASN A 65 0.42 18.99 -2.83
CA ASN A 65 1.21 19.48 -3.97
C ASN A 65 0.53 19.21 -5.32
N ILE A 66 -0.06 18.02 -5.50
CA ILE A 66 -0.83 17.70 -6.73
C ILE A 66 -2.06 18.59 -6.81
N LYS A 67 -2.77 18.83 -5.70
CA LYS A 67 -3.93 19.73 -5.65
C LYS A 67 -3.57 21.15 -6.08
N GLN A 68 -2.44 21.67 -5.60
CA GLN A 68 -1.91 22.97 -5.99
C GLN A 68 -1.57 22.99 -7.49
N MET A 69 -0.83 21.98 -7.98
CA MET A 69 -0.44 21.87 -9.39
C MET A 69 -1.65 21.84 -10.33
N VAL A 70 -2.73 21.12 -9.98
CA VAL A 70 -3.97 21.11 -10.75
C VAL A 70 -4.57 22.51 -10.86
N LYS A 71 -4.58 23.27 -9.75
CA LYS A 71 -5.08 24.65 -9.76
C LYS A 71 -4.23 25.57 -10.61
N GLU A 72 -2.92 25.48 -10.50
CA GLU A 72 -1.97 26.30 -11.27
C GLU A 72 -2.05 26.02 -12.77
N LYS A 73 -2.06 24.74 -13.16
CA LYS A 73 -2.02 24.35 -14.58
C LYS A 73 -3.37 24.45 -15.29
N THR A 74 -4.48 24.35 -14.57
CA THR A 74 -5.82 24.29 -15.19
C THR A 74 -6.75 25.43 -14.80
N GLY A 75 -6.36 26.25 -13.82
CA GLY A 75 -7.22 27.27 -13.21
C GLY A 75 -8.36 26.71 -12.33
N ARG A 76 -8.50 25.38 -12.21
CA ARG A 76 -9.61 24.70 -11.52
C ARG A 76 -9.13 23.99 -10.26
N ALA A 77 -9.96 23.96 -9.23
CA ALA A 77 -9.70 23.11 -8.06
C ALA A 77 -9.78 21.62 -8.46
N MET A 78 -8.95 20.79 -7.83
CA MET A 78 -9.00 19.33 -8.01
C MET A 78 -10.36 18.79 -7.58
N GLN A 79 -11.00 18.00 -8.46
CA GLN A 79 -12.27 17.33 -8.18
C GLN A 79 -12.00 16.05 -7.41
N GLU A 80 -12.12 16.04 -6.10
CA GLU A 80 -11.73 14.87 -5.27
C GLU A 80 -12.82 13.80 -5.22
N LYS A 81 -14.10 14.21 -5.24
CA LYS A 81 -15.25 13.30 -5.16
C LYS A 81 -15.96 13.18 -6.50
N GLU A 82 -16.63 12.06 -6.73
CA GLU A 82 -17.58 11.99 -7.84
C GLU A 82 -18.70 13.01 -7.63
N ARG A 83 -19.16 13.63 -8.71
CA ARG A 83 -20.35 14.47 -8.68
C ARG A 83 -21.11 14.39 -9.99
N GLU A 84 -22.39 14.71 -9.92
CA GLU A 84 -23.21 14.90 -11.10
C GLU A 84 -23.40 16.38 -11.39
N ARG A 85 -23.45 16.74 -12.67
CA ARG A 85 -23.86 18.08 -13.11
C ARG A 85 -24.78 17.99 -14.32
N LYS A 86 -25.75 18.91 -14.41
CA LYS A 86 -26.64 19.00 -15.56
C LYS A 86 -25.96 19.78 -16.69
N GLY A 87 -25.88 19.18 -17.88
CA GLY A 87 -25.36 19.81 -19.09
C GLY A 87 -26.34 20.85 -19.66
N LYS A 88 -25.86 21.67 -20.60
CA LYS A 88 -26.68 22.70 -21.27
C LYS A 88 -27.90 22.12 -22.03
N ASN A 89 -27.82 20.87 -22.43
CA ASN A 89 -28.90 20.11 -23.07
C ASN A 89 -29.80 19.34 -22.07
N GLY A 90 -29.66 19.60 -20.77
CA GLY A 90 -30.43 18.94 -19.71
C GLY A 90 -29.95 17.54 -19.31
N LYS A 91 -28.95 16.97 -20.00
CA LYS A 91 -28.41 15.64 -19.68
C LYS A 91 -27.56 15.66 -18.41
N ILE A 92 -27.70 14.65 -17.55
CA ILE A 92 -26.84 14.46 -16.37
C ILE A 92 -25.47 13.97 -16.83
N ILE A 93 -24.41 14.64 -16.38
CA ILE A 93 -23.01 14.29 -16.63
C ILE A 93 -22.39 13.89 -15.29
N LYS A 94 -21.94 12.63 -15.21
CA LYS A 94 -21.10 12.15 -14.10
C LYS A 94 -19.68 12.66 -14.30
N VAL A 95 -19.14 13.32 -13.28
CA VAL A 95 -17.76 13.79 -13.21
C VAL A 95 -17.07 12.93 -12.15
N ALA A 96 -16.11 12.13 -12.59
CA ALA A 96 -15.34 11.27 -11.69
C ALA A 96 -14.50 12.10 -10.70
N GLY A 97 -14.33 11.56 -9.50
CA GLY A 97 -13.35 12.06 -8.53
C GLY A 97 -11.93 11.65 -8.93
N CYS A 98 -10.96 12.49 -8.58
CA CYS A 98 -9.55 12.23 -8.77
C CYS A 98 -8.98 11.50 -7.55
N SER A 99 -8.27 10.41 -7.81
CA SER A 99 -7.46 9.67 -6.83
C SER A 99 -6.01 9.65 -7.34
N PRO A 100 -5.26 10.76 -7.12
CA PRO A 100 -3.96 10.95 -7.76
C PRO A 100 -2.86 10.05 -7.16
N ILE A 101 -3.03 9.62 -5.91
CA ILE A 101 -2.15 8.64 -5.25
C ILE A 101 -2.89 7.32 -5.18
N ARG A 102 -2.20 6.24 -5.56
CA ARG A 102 -2.73 4.88 -5.59
C ARG A 102 -1.80 3.96 -4.81
N GLU A 103 -2.32 2.83 -4.36
CA GLU A 103 -1.56 1.83 -3.65
C GLU A 103 -1.86 0.47 -4.27
N GLY A 104 -0.80 -0.27 -4.59
CA GLY A 104 -0.86 -1.67 -4.95
C GLY A 104 -0.26 -2.53 -3.84
N VAL A 105 -0.86 -3.70 -3.61
CA VAL A 105 -0.34 -4.70 -2.67
C VAL A 105 0.11 -5.92 -3.45
N LEU A 106 1.39 -6.26 -3.32
CA LEU A 106 2.02 -7.41 -3.95
C LEU A 106 2.19 -8.52 -2.93
N LEU A 107 1.74 -9.74 -3.22
CA LEU A 107 2.20 -10.91 -2.49
C LEU A 107 3.67 -11.16 -2.87
N ILE A 108 4.51 -11.34 -1.87
CA ILE A 108 5.95 -11.58 -2.06
C ILE A 108 6.37 -12.89 -1.42
N ARG A 109 7.56 -13.37 -1.77
CA ARG A 109 8.18 -14.51 -1.10
C ARG A 109 8.96 -14.05 0.14
N PRO A 110 9.27 -14.95 1.10
CA PRO A 110 10.07 -14.60 2.27
C PRO A 110 11.42 -13.96 1.92
N ASP A 111 12.04 -14.43 0.83
CA ASP A 111 13.34 -13.99 0.32
C ASP A 111 13.26 -12.82 -0.68
N THR A 112 12.07 -12.28 -0.94
CA THR A 112 11.93 -11.11 -1.80
C THR A 112 12.56 -9.90 -1.11
N THR A 113 13.42 -9.19 -1.85
CA THR A 113 14.15 -8.02 -1.36
C THR A 113 13.49 -6.72 -1.81
N LEU A 114 13.83 -5.62 -1.14
CA LEU A 114 13.46 -4.28 -1.58
C LEU A 114 13.92 -3.97 -3.01
N ALA A 115 15.08 -4.49 -3.44
CA ALA A 115 15.60 -4.29 -4.80
C ALA A 115 14.71 -4.95 -5.86
N ASP A 116 14.17 -6.14 -5.58
CA ASP A 116 13.26 -6.84 -6.49
C ASP A 116 11.97 -6.04 -6.71
N VAL A 117 11.39 -5.51 -5.62
CA VAL A 117 10.17 -4.69 -5.69
C VAL A 117 10.43 -3.34 -6.35
N ARG A 118 11.60 -2.73 -6.14
CA ARG A 118 12.00 -1.52 -6.86
C ARG A 118 12.15 -1.74 -8.35
N LYS A 119 12.76 -2.86 -8.77
CA LYS A 119 12.83 -3.25 -10.18
C LYS A 119 11.45 -3.43 -10.80
N PHE A 120 10.49 -3.98 -10.06
CA PHE A 120 9.09 -4.02 -10.48
C PHE A 120 8.52 -2.59 -10.66
N GLY A 121 8.78 -1.68 -9.73
CA GLY A 121 8.41 -0.26 -9.83
C GLY A 121 8.99 0.44 -11.06
N GLU A 122 10.25 0.18 -11.39
CA GLU A 122 10.92 0.69 -12.60
C GLU A 122 10.25 0.18 -13.88
N GLU A 123 9.88 -1.11 -13.93
CA GLU A 123 9.11 -1.67 -15.04
C GLU A 123 7.71 -1.05 -15.14
N CYS A 124 7.08 -0.76 -14.00
CA CYS A 124 5.80 -0.07 -13.98
C CYS A 124 5.91 1.35 -14.55
N GLN A 125 6.94 2.10 -14.17
CA GLN A 125 7.22 3.41 -14.73
C GLN A 125 7.48 3.33 -16.24
N ARG A 126 8.30 2.37 -16.68
CA ARG A 126 8.64 2.21 -18.10
C ARG A 126 7.42 1.83 -18.96
N ARG A 127 6.51 1.01 -18.45
CA ARG A 127 5.36 0.50 -19.23
C ARG A 127 4.12 1.38 -19.14
N TRP A 128 3.87 2.00 -18.00
CA TRP A 128 2.63 2.73 -17.72
C TRP A 128 2.84 4.18 -17.23
N GLY A 129 4.08 4.61 -17.03
CA GLY A 129 4.37 5.96 -16.53
C GLY A 129 3.93 6.19 -15.08
N ILE A 130 3.74 5.11 -14.30
CA ILE A 130 3.44 5.19 -12.87
C ILE A 130 4.71 5.02 -12.06
N THR A 131 5.03 6.01 -11.23
CA THR A 131 6.23 6.03 -10.40
C THR A 131 5.86 5.74 -8.96
N PRO A 132 6.48 4.75 -8.29
CA PRO A 132 6.30 4.59 -6.86
C PRO A 132 6.87 5.78 -6.09
N LEU A 133 6.08 6.30 -5.15
CA LEU A 133 6.48 7.27 -4.14
C LEU A 133 7.19 6.57 -2.98
N GLN A 134 6.68 5.41 -2.57
CA GLN A 134 7.24 4.64 -1.46
C GLN A 134 6.90 3.15 -1.56
N VAL A 135 7.80 2.31 -1.04
CA VAL A 135 7.67 0.86 -0.99
C VAL A 135 7.89 0.40 0.45
N PHE A 136 7.02 -0.48 0.95
CA PHE A 136 7.14 -1.13 2.26
C PHE A 136 6.91 -2.62 2.12
N LEU A 137 7.87 -3.43 2.54
CA LEU A 137 7.73 -4.88 2.65
C LEU A 137 7.35 -5.19 4.10
N HIS A 138 6.18 -5.83 4.27
CA HIS A 138 5.69 -6.31 5.55
C HIS A 138 5.99 -7.81 5.67
N LYS A 139 6.86 -8.15 6.61
CA LYS A 139 7.24 -9.51 7.00
C LYS A 139 6.78 -9.87 8.41
N ASP A 140 6.03 -8.98 9.02
CA ASP A 140 5.47 -9.07 10.37
C ASP A 140 3.96 -9.36 10.40
N GLU A 141 3.32 -9.48 9.23
CA GLU A 141 1.88 -9.73 9.12
C GLU A 141 1.53 -11.19 8.83
N GLY A 142 0.34 -11.62 9.27
CA GLY A 142 -0.13 -12.99 9.07
C GLY A 142 -1.33 -13.34 9.94
N HIS A 143 -1.50 -14.62 10.23
CA HIS A 143 -2.57 -15.09 11.10
C HIS A 143 -2.12 -16.21 12.03
N TRP A 144 -2.67 -16.21 13.24
CA TRP A 144 -2.42 -17.24 14.24
C TRP A 144 -3.21 -18.49 13.93
N LEU A 145 -2.56 -19.65 14.03
CA LEU A 145 -3.21 -20.94 13.88
C LEU A 145 -3.78 -21.43 15.22
N ASN A 146 -4.86 -22.19 15.18
CA ASN A 146 -5.51 -22.79 16.35
C ASN A 146 -4.81 -24.07 16.83
N GLY A 147 -3.78 -24.53 16.12
CA GLY A 147 -3.07 -25.78 16.40
C GLY A 147 -1.80 -25.90 15.57
N GLN A 148 -1.20 -27.08 15.60
CA GLN A 148 -0.06 -27.39 14.74
C GLN A 148 -0.51 -27.34 13.26
N PRO A 149 0.28 -26.73 12.36
CA PRO A 149 -0.03 -26.72 10.94
C PRO A 149 0.07 -28.14 10.35
N GLU A 150 -0.54 -28.32 9.18
CA GLU A 150 -0.42 -29.55 8.39
C GLU A 150 1.04 -29.85 8.03
N ALA A 151 1.39 -31.13 7.87
CA ALA A 151 2.77 -31.54 7.59
C ALA A 151 3.34 -30.95 6.28
N GLU A 152 2.47 -30.61 5.33
CA GLU A 152 2.84 -29.98 4.06
C GLU A 152 3.03 -28.46 4.16
N ASP A 153 2.60 -27.81 5.25
CA ASP A 153 2.82 -26.38 5.47
C ASP A 153 4.28 -26.15 5.89
N LYS A 154 5.03 -25.51 5.00
CA LYS A 154 6.45 -25.19 5.19
C LYS A 154 6.70 -23.71 5.47
N GLU A 155 5.63 -22.93 5.62
CA GLU A 155 5.71 -21.47 5.77
C GLU A 155 5.37 -21.04 7.20
N SER A 156 4.55 -21.81 7.91
CA SER A 156 4.17 -21.53 9.28
C SER A 156 5.31 -21.82 10.26
N PHE A 157 5.47 -20.96 11.27
CA PHE A 157 6.50 -21.08 12.30
C PHE A 157 5.95 -20.70 13.68
N GLN A 158 6.70 -21.03 14.74
CA GLN A 158 6.31 -20.68 16.10
C GLN A 158 6.82 -19.29 16.48
N VAL A 159 5.93 -18.49 17.07
CA VAL A 159 6.28 -17.26 17.81
C VAL A 159 5.86 -17.49 19.25
N GLY A 160 6.85 -17.65 20.14
CA GLY A 160 6.61 -18.17 21.48
C GLY A 160 6.00 -19.57 21.43
N ASN A 161 4.80 -19.73 22.02
CA ASN A 161 4.11 -21.03 22.11
C ASN A 161 2.96 -21.20 21.08
N ARG A 162 2.81 -20.27 20.13
CA ARG A 162 1.72 -20.28 19.14
C ARG A 162 2.28 -20.37 17.73
N TRP A 163 1.55 -21.07 16.87
CA TRP A 163 1.86 -21.15 15.45
C TRP A 163 1.32 -19.93 14.70
N PHE A 164 2.15 -19.37 13.84
CA PHE A 164 1.86 -18.22 13.01
C PHE A 164 2.11 -18.56 11.56
N LYS A 165 1.15 -18.19 10.70
CA LYS A 165 1.29 -18.30 9.26
C LYS A 165 1.50 -16.91 8.67
N PRO A 166 2.70 -16.63 8.12
CA PRO A 166 3.02 -15.31 7.59
C PRO A 166 2.21 -15.00 6.34
N ASN A 167 1.98 -13.71 6.12
CA ASN A 167 1.44 -13.15 4.90
C ASN A 167 2.39 -12.07 4.39
N TYR A 168 3.46 -12.50 3.71
CA TYR A 168 4.46 -11.58 3.17
C TYR A 168 3.87 -10.77 2.01
N HIS A 169 3.94 -9.44 2.13
CA HIS A 169 3.48 -8.57 1.07
C HIS A 169 4.22 -7.24 1.02
N ALA A 170 4.19 -6.59 -0.15
CA ALA A 170 4.73 -5.26 -0.34
C ALA A 170 3.62 -4.26 -0.68
N HIS A 171 3.56 -3.16 0.07
CA HIS A 171 2.81 -1.96 -0.31
C HIS A 171 3.66 -1.12 -1.24
N VAL A 172 3.14 -0.83 -2.43
CA VAL A 172 3.75 0.08 -3.41
C VAL A 172 2.77 1.23 -3.60
N VAL A 173 3.12 2.39 -3.05
CA VAL A 173 2.35 3.64 -3.16
C VAL A 173 2.98 4.54 -4.21
#